data_AF-A0A9W9A5T0-F1
#
_entry.id   AF-A0A9W9A5T0-F1
#
_cell.length_a   1.000
_cell.length_b   1.000
_cell.length_c   1.000
_cell.angle_alpha   90.00
_cell.angle_beta   90.00
_cell.angle_gamma   90.00
#
_symmetry.space_group_name_H-M   'P 1'
#
loop_
_entity.id
_entity.type
_entity.pdbx_description
1 polymer ?
#
loop_
_entity_poly.entity_id
_entity_poly.type
_entity_poly.pdbx_seq_one_letter_code
_entity_poly.pdbx_strand_id
1 'polypeptide(L)'
;LVKLNWVPLLFVCEDLLAFRSPSFQAMETIRKSQITKDEIADALIAWRLNEVQEDDPFVWPHFNPIHCPPPRAPWNPTVSYYNGRPCRMLSDSEKLAFMKELTNAMTYKTAVHIGHIHQYLWRPMNDDEIGRAKLANNLKSKNRTALLFICADLNRVPIDTSMKAVAKKDLISQLVYW
;
A
#
# COMPACT_ATOMS: atom_id res chain seq x y z
N LEU A 1 26.86 -6.69 14.27
CA LEU A 1 26.12 -7.32 13.15
C LEU A 1 24.96 -8.13 13.73
N VAL A 2 23.75 -7.60 13.61
CA VAL A 2 22.52 -8.20 14.16
C VAL A 2 22.36 -9.60 13.56
N LYS A 3 22.06 -10.61 14.39
CA LYS A 3 21.69 -11.97 13.92
C LYS A 3 20.42 -11.83 13.08
N LEU A 4 20.58 -11.60 11.78
CA LEU A 4 19.48 -11.63 10.82
C LEU A 4 18.82 -13.00 10.95
N ASN A 5 17.56 -12.96 11.39
CA ASN A 5 16.69 -14.12 11.44
C ASN A 5 16.57 -14.61 9.99
N TRP A 6 16.84 -15.88 9.73
CA TRP A 6 16.94 -16.44 8.37
C TRP A 6 15.56 -16.64 7.75
N VAL A 7 14.51 -16.74 8.57
CA VAL A 7 13.12 -17.00 8.14
C VAL A 7 12.59 -15.93 7.18
N PRO A 8 12.72 -14.61 7.47
CA PRO A 8 12.35 -13.58 6.51
C PRO A 8 13.10 -13.66 5.17
N LEU A 9 14.39 -14.01 5.18
CA LEU A 9 15.18 -14.09 3.95
C LEU A 9 14.76 -15.30 3.10
N LEU A 10 14.51 -16.45 3.73
CA LEU A 10 13.97 -17.61 3.04
C LEU A 10 12.59 -17.30 2.45
N PHE A 11 11.71 -16.66 3.23
CA PHE A 11 10.39 -16.25 2.77
C PHE A 11 10.47 -15.37 1.52
N VAL A 12 11.38 -14.37 1.52
CA VAL A 12 11.59 -13.52 0.34
C VAL A 12 12.12 -14.32 -0.84
N CYS A 13 13.04 -15.27 -0.64
CA CYS A 13 13.53 -16.11 -1.74
C CYS A 13 12.43 -16.98 -2.35
N GLU A 14 11.54 -17.54 -1.52
CA GLU A 14 10.41 -18.34 -1.99
C GLU A 14 9.38 -17.46 -2.73
N ASP A 15 9.04 -16.28 -2.20
CA ASP A 15 8.11 -15.34 -2.82
C ASP A 15 8.62 -14.83 -4.20
N LEU A 16 9.93 -14.59 -4.30
CA LEU A 16 10.59 -14.15 -5.53
C LEU A 16 10.90 -15.31 -6.51
N LEU A 17 10.67 -16.56 -6.11
CA LEU A 17 11.14 -17.76 -6.82
C LEU A 17 12.65 -17.70 -7.15
N ALA A 18 13.44 -17.19 -6.22
CA ALA A 18 14.87 -16.94 -6.39
C ALA A 18 15.71 -18.23 -6.48
N PHE A 19 15.21 -19.35 -5.94
CA PHE A 19 15.92 -20.63 -6.02
C PHE A 19 15.76 -21.27 -7.40
N ARG A 20 16.85 -21.25 -8.16
CA ARG A 20 16.91 -21.84 -9.52
C ARG A 20 17.53 -23.22 -9.59
N SER A 21 18.09 -23.72 -8.50
CA SER A 21 18.59 -25.09 -8.49
C SER A 21 17.42 -26.07 -8.59
N PRO A 22 17.49 -27.07 -9.49
CA PRO A 22 16.50 -28.14 -9.59
C PRO A 22 16.26 -28.85 -8.24
N SER A 23 17.30 -28.89 -7.39
CA SER A 23 17.22 -29.46 -6.05
C SER A 23 16.24 -28.73 -5.13
N PHE A 24 16.14 -27.40 -5.24
CA PHE A 24 15.25 -26.58 -4.41
C PHE A 24 13.86 -26.44 -5.02
N GLN A 25 13.76 -26.39 -6.36
CA GLN A 25 12.47 -26.32 -7.05
C GLN A 25 11.62 -27.58 -6.88
N ALA A 26 12.26 -28.74 -6.67
CA ALA A 26 11.57 -29.99 -6.39
C ALA A 26 11.12 -30.14 -4.92
N MET A 27 11.51 -29.22 -4.03
CA MET A 27 11.13 -29.27 -2.62
C MET A 27 9.83 -28.50 -2.39
N GLU A 28 8.87 -29.15 -1.73
CA GLU A 28 7.60 -28.52 -1.34
C GLU A 28 7.78 -27.50 -0.21
N THR A 29 8.84 -27.66 0.62
CA THR A 29 9.22 -26.71 1.67
C THR A 29 10.70 -26.88 2.00
N ILE A 30 11.47 -25.78 2.03
CA ILE A 30 12.90 -25.81 2.37
C ILE A 30 13.07 -25.71 3.89
N ARG A 31 13.66 -26.75 4.51
CA ARG A 31 13.97 -26.73 5.95
C ARG A 31 15.28 -26.01 6.22
N LYS A 32 15.40 -25.40 7.40
CA LYS A 32 16.64 -24.74 7.86
C LYS A 32 17.90 -25.60 7.73
N SER A 33 17.79 -26.90 7.95
CA SER A 33 18.91 -27.83 7.86
C SER A 33 19.36 -28.13 6.43
N GLN A 34 18.59 -27.69 5.42
CA GLN A 34 18.80 -28.01 4.01
C GLN A 34 19.34 -26.81 3.22
N ILE A 35 19.50 -25.65 3.86
CA ILE A 35 19.96 -24.45 3.19
C ILE A 35 20.81 -23.58 4.12
N THR A 36 21.90 -23.08 3.59
CA THR A 36 22.82 -22.16 4.26
C THR A 36 22.45 -20.71 3.99
N LYS A 37 22.98 -19.80 4.82
CA LYS A 37 22.76 -18.36 4.60
C LYS A 37 23.42 -17.87 3.31
N ASP A 38 24.55 -18.45 2.95
CA ASP A 38 25.29 -18.07 1.75
C ASP A 38 24.49 -18.48 0.51
N GLU A 39 23.90 -19.68 0.49
CA GLU A 39 23.01 -20.11 -0.60
C GLU A 39 21.76 -19.22 -0.74
N ILE A 40 21.19 -18.75 0.36
CA ILE A 40 20.08 -17.77 0.34
C ILE A 40 20.54 -16.44 -0.26
N ALA A 41 21.70 -15.93 0.17
CA ALA A 41 22.24 -14.67 -0.33
C ALA A 41 22.59 -14.75 -1.81
N ASP A 42 23.25 -15.83 -2.24
CA ASP A 42 23.63 -16.08 -3.62
C ASP A 42 22.40 -16.19 -4.52
N ALA A 43 21.34 -16.87 -4.06
CA ALA A 43 20.07 -16.93 -4.79
C ALA A 43 19.44 -15.54 -4.99
N LEU A 44 19.41 -14.69 -3.96
CA LEU A 44 18.89 -13.32 -4.06
C LEU A 44 19.74 -12.44 -4.98
N ILE A 45 21.06 -12.55 -4.91
CA ILE A 45 21.98 -11.81 -5.78
C ILE A 45 21.78 -12.25 -7.23
N ALA A 46 21.75 -13.56 -7.49
CA ALA A 46 21.54 -14.11 -8.81
C ALA A 46 20.18 -13.68 -9.39
N TRP A 47 19.12 -13.73 -8.59
CA TRP A 47 17.81 -13.22 -8.98
C TRP A 47 17.88 -11.72 -9.30
N ARG A 48 18.48 -10.90 -8.43
CA ARG A 48 18.54 -9.45 -8.62
C ARG A 48 19.29 -9.03 -9.88
N LEU A 49 20.38 -9.74 -10.22
CA LEU A 49 21.24 -9.43 -11.36
C LEU A 49 20.67 -9.90 -12.70
N ASN A 50 19.93 -11.02 -12.71
CA ASN A 50 19.53 -11.67 -13.96
C ASN A 50 18.04 -11.59 -14.24
N GLU A 51 17.22 -11.33 -13.23
CA GLU A 51 15.78 -11.46 -13.35
C GLU A 51 15.03 -10.14 -13.23
N VAL A 52 15.65 -9.06 -12.80
CA VAL A 52 14.98 -7.76 -12.66
C VAL A 52 15.34 -6.86 -13.83
N GLN A 53 14.33 -6.40 -14.57
CA GLN A 53 14.50 -5.35 -15.57
C GLN A 53 14.52 -3.97 -14.90
N GLU A 54 15.55 -3.16 -15.19
CA GLU A 54 15.76 -1.82 -14.59
C GLU A 54 15.37 -0.66 -15.51
N ASP A 55 14.85 -0.94 -16.70
CA ASP A 55 14.58 0.09 -17.72
C ASP A 55 13.41 1.02 -17.34
N ASP A 56 12.59 0.62 -16.36
CA ASP A 56 11.45 1.36 -15.85
C ASP A 56 11.72 2.01 -14.48
N PRO A 57 10.97 3.07 -14.11
CA PRO A 57 11.01 3.62 -12.76
C PRO A 57 10.72 2.53 -11.72
N PHE A 58 11.62 2.37 -10.76
CA PHE A 58 11.42 1.44 -9.65
C PHE A 58 10.15 1.76 -8.87
N VAL A 59 9.23 0.79 -8.77
CA VAL A 59 8.00 0.89 -7.96
C VAL A 59 8.00 -0.19 -6.89
N TRP A 60 8.46 0.16 -5.70
CA TRP A 60 8.40 -0.76 -4.55
C TRP A 60 6.96 -1.23 -4.27
N PRO A 61 6.73 -2.51 -3.96
CA PRO A 61 7.69 -3.62 -3.84
C PRO A 61 7.85 -4.45 -5.13
N HIS A 62 7.37 -3.96 -6.26
CA HIS A 62 7.35 -4.69 -7.53
C HIS A 62 8.67 -4.49 -8.27
N PHE A 63 9.35 -5.60 -8.47
CA PHE A 63 10.37 -5.72 -9.50
C PHE A 63 9.68 -6.24 -10.76
N ASN A 64 10.10 -5.79 -11.93
CA ASN A 64 9.61 -6.30 -13.22
C ASN A 64 10.45 -7.52 -13.57
N PRO A 65 9.98 -8.76 -13.31
CA PRO A 65 10.81 -9.92 -13.53
C PRO A 65 10.80 -10.26 -15.03
N ILE A 66 11.95 -10.59 -15.59
CA ILE A 66 12.10 -10.83 -17.04
C ILE A 66 11.42 -12.14 -17.45
N HIS A 67 11.60 -13.21 -16.66
CA HIS A 67 11.19 -14.56 -17.04
C HIS A 67 10.08 -15.16 -16.16
N CYS A 68 9.64 -14.44 -15.13
CA CYS A 68 8.64 -14.91 -14.18
C CYS A 68 7.54 -13.86 -14.01
N PRO A 69 6.29 -14.28 -13.71
CA PRO A 69 5.27 -13.33 -13.31
C PRO A 69 5.74 -12.56 -12.07
N PRO A 70 5.33 -11.29 -11.91
CA PRO A 70 5.61 -10.52 -10.71
C PRO A 70 5.25 -11.32 -9.45
N PRO A 71 6.08 -11.25 -8.39
CA PRO A 71 5.80 -11.93 -7.13
C PRO A 71 4.35 -11.67 -6.70
N ARG A 72 3.61 -12.74 -6.42
CA ARG A 72 2.25 -12.62 -5.91
C ARG A 72 2.38 -12.24 -4.44
N ALA A 73 2.41 -10.96 -4.16
CA ALA A 73 2.20 -10.45 -2.81
C ALA A 73 0.71 -10.11 -2.63
N PRO A 74 -0.18 -11.08 -2.34
CA PRO A 74 -1.60 -10.82 -2.12
C PRO A 74 -1.85 -9.93 -0.89
N TRP A 75 -0.86 -9.80 -0.01
CA TRP A 75 -0.86 -8.86 1.11
C TRP A 75 -0.43 -7.43 0.71
N ASN A 76 0.06 -7.22 -0.52
CA ASN A 76 0.53 -5.92 -0.93
C ASN A 76 -0.61 -5.08 -1.50
N PRO A 77 -0.89 -3.90 -0.92
CA PRO A 77 -1.90 -3.01 -1.46
C PRO A 77 -1.60 -2.65 -2.91
N THR A 78 -2.58 -2.78 -3.80
CA THR A 78 -2.48 -2.22 -5.15
C THR A 78 -2.26 -0.72 -5.04
N VAL A 79 -1.10 -0.24 -5.50
CA VAL A 79 -0.77 1.18 -5.51
C VAL A 79 -1.18 1.77 -6.85
N SER A 80 -1.85 2.92 -6.82
CA SER A 80 -2.14 3.72 -8.01
C SER A 80 -1.74 5.16 -7.80
N TYR A 81 -1.36 5.84 -8.88
CA TYR A 81 -0.92 7.22 -8.83
C TYR A 81 -2.04 8.11 -9.38
N TYR A 82 -2.64 8.93 -8.51
CA TYR A 82 -3.61 9.93 -8.91
C TYR A 82 -2.93 11.30 -8.91
N ASN A 83 -2.73 11.82 -10.12
CA ASN A 83 -1.92 12.99 -10.44
C ASN A 83 -0.59 13.04 -9.62
N GLY A 84 0.21 11.97 -9.73
CA GLY A 84 1.52 11.88 -9.08
C GLY A 84 1.51 11.56 -7.58
N ARG A 85 0.34 11.44 -6.92
CA ARG A 85 0.25 10.99 -5.53
C ARG A 85 -0.11 9.51 -5.43
N PRO A 86 0.71 8.71 -4.73
CA PRO A 86 0.46 7.30 -4.63
C PRO A 86 -0.65 7.03 -3.60
N CYS A 87 -1.61 6.21 -3.99
CA CYS A 87 -2.79 5.84 -3.21
C CYS A 87 -2.91 4.32 -3.17
N ARG A 88 -3.35 3.79 -2.04
CA ARG A 88 -3.80 2.40 -1.96
C ARG A 88 -5.19 2.30 -2.59
N MET A 89 -5.30 1.50 -3.65
CA MET A 89 -6.58 1.01 -4.14
C MET A 89 -7.03 -0.17 -3.29
N LEU A 90 -8.28 -0.13 -2.86
CA LEU A 90 -8.91 -1.24 -2.16
C LEU A 90 -9.68 -2.06 -3.19
N SER A 91 -9.53 -3.38 -3.13
CA SER A 91 -10.48 -4.27 -3.79
C SER A 91 -11.88 -4.04 -3.21
N ASP A 92 -12.93 -4.40 -3.96
CA ASP A 92 -14.31 -4.24 -3.49
C ASP A 92 -14.55 -4.95 -2.15
N SER A 93 -13.93 -6.11 -1.95
CA SER A 93 -14.01 -6.87 -0.70
C SER A 93 -13.32 -6.17 0.47
N GLU A 94 -12.13 -5.60 0.26
CA GLU A 94 -11.41 -4.82 1.28
C GLU A 94 -12.15 -3.52 1.60
N LYS A 95 -12.63 -2.82 0.57
CA LYS A 95 -13.42 -1.59 0.72
C LYS A 95 -14.66 -1.89 1.55
N LEU A 96 -15.41 -2.95 1.23
CA LEU A 96 -16.61 -3.33 1.98
C LEU A 96 -16.29 -3.67 3.44
N ALA A 97 -15.28 -4.50 3.68
CA ALA A 97 -14.87 -4.90 5.03
C ALA A 97 -14.42 -3.69 5.86
N PHE A 98 -13.63 -2.80 5.25
CA PHE A 98 -13.12 -1.61 5.91
C PHE A 98 -14.21 -0.58 6.19
N MET A 99 -15.10 -0.33 5.23
CA MET A 99 -16.24 0.56 5.41
C MET A 99 -17.20 0.04 6.49
N LYS A 100 -17.36 -1.29 6.60
CA LYS A 100 -18.10 -1.92 7.70
C LYS A 100 -17.44 -1.67 9.05
N GLU A 101 -16.12 -1.81 9.18
CA GLU A 101 -15.38 -1.48 10.42
C GLU A 101 -15.57 -0.01 10.81
N LEU A 102 -15.43 0.91 9.85
CA LEU A 102 -15.64 2.35 10.09
C LEU A 102 -17.06 2.68 10.50
N THR A 103 -18.05 2.02 9.89
CA THR A 103 -19.47 2.20 10.20
C THR A 103 -19.80 1.70 11.60
N ASN A 104 -19.23 0.57 12.01
CA ASN A 104 -19.40 0.04 13.38
C ASN A 104 -18.80 0.97 14.45
N ALA A 105 -17.73 1.70 14.11
CA ALA A 105 -17.11 2.69 14.99
C ALA A 105 -17.71 4.11 14.82
N MET A 106 -18.76 4.26 14.01
CA MET A 106 -19.31 5.56 13.67
C MET A 106 -20.14 6.13 14.82
N THR A 107 -19.85 7.37 15.19
CA THR A 107 -20.69 8.17 16.08
C THR A 107 -21.56 9.10 15.25
N TYR A 108 -22.64 9.64 15.84
CA TYR A 108 -23.44 10.70 15.21
C TYR A 108 -22.57 11.85 14.68
N LYS A 109 -21.57 12.27 15.46
CA LYS A 109 -20.61 13.32 15.06
C LYS A 109 -19.80 12.92 13.82
N THR A 110 -19.41 11.66 13.68
CA THR A 110 -18.73 11.15 12.47
C THR A 110 -19.64 11.19 11.26
N ALA A 111 -20.90 10.76 11.37
CA ALA A 111 -21.87 10.82 10.28
C ALA A 111 -22.11 12.27 9.79
N VAL A 112 -22.29 13.21 10.72
CA VAL A 112 -22.41 14.63 10.41
C VAL A 112 -21.16 15.16 9.70
N HIS A 113 -19.97 14.76 10.15
CA HIS A 113 -18.72 15.16 9.49
C HIS A 113 -18.58 14.58 8.08
N ILE A 114 -19.00 13.34 7.84
CA ILE A 114 -19.03 12.73 6.50
C ILE A 114 -19.89 13.58 5.55
N GLY A 115 -21.11 13.92 5.97
CA GLY A 115 -22.00 14.78 5.19
C GLY A 115 -21.40 16.14 4.87
N HIS A 116 -20.79 16.81 5.86
CA HIS A 116 -20.11 18.08 5.63
C HIS A 116 -18.91 17.96 4.68
N ILE A 117 -18.13 16.88 4.77
CA ILE A 117 -17.00 16.67 3.86
C ILE A 117 -17.51 16.52 2.42
N HIS A 118 -18.53 15.68 2.17
CA HIS A 118 -19.15 15.59 0.83
C HIS A 118 -19.61 16.95 0.31
N GLN A 119 -20.28 17.75 1.15
CA GLN A 119 -20.72 19.09 0.77
C GLN A 119 -19.55 20.00 0.40
N TYR A 120 -18.44 19.95 1.13
CA TYR A 120 -17.26 20.77 0.81
C TYR A 120 -16.57 20.33 -0.47
N LEU A 121 -16.51 19.02 -0.71
CA LEU A 121 -15.89 18.42 -1.88
C LEU A 121 -16.71 18.64 -3.17
N TRP A 122 -18.03 18.76 -3.07
CA TRP A 122 -18.91 19.06 -4.21
C TRP A 122 -19.19 20.54 -4.42
N ARG A 123 -18.80 21.39 -3.48
CA ARG A 123 -19.02 22.83 -3.63
C ARG A 123 -18.07 23.37 -4.70
N PRO A 124 -18.57 24.17 -5.67
CA PRO A 124 -17.70 24.86 -6.61
C PRO A 124 -16.62 25.67 -5.88
N MET A 125 -15.37 25.50 -6.30
CA MET A 125 -14.22 26.22 -5.77
C MET A 125 -13.25 26.56 -6.90
N ASN A 126 -12.46 27.61 -6.69
CA ASN A 126 -11.38 27.95 -7.59
C ASN A 126 -10.23 26.95 -7.40
N ASP A 127 -9.59 26.55 -8.50
CA ASP A 127 -8.42 25.66 -8.47
C ASP A 127 -7.11 26.43 -8.19
N ASP A 128 -7.19 27.45 -7.34
CA ASP A 128 -6.07 28.28 -6.91
C ASP A 128 -5.60 27.90 -5.48
N GLU A 129 -4.48 28.46 -5.06
CA GLU A 129 -3.91 28.21 -3.74
C GLU A 129 -4.89 28.62 -2.61
N ILE A 130 -5.67 29.67 -2.83
CA ILE A 130 -6.65 30.20 -1.87
C ILE A 130 -7.81 29.19 -1.69
N GLY A 131 -8.34 28.66 -2.79
CA GLY A 131 -9.39 27.64 -2.81
C GLY A 131 -8.93 26.37 -2.11
N ARG A 132 -7.74 25.87 -2.46
CA ARG A 132 -7.15 24.68 -1.82
C ARG A 132 -6.91 24.89 -0.32
N ALA A 133 -6.40 26.05 0.09
CA ALA A 133 -6.18 26.39 1.50
C ALA A 133 -7.51 26.46 2.28
N LYS A 134 -8.55 27.01 1.67
CA LYS A 134 -9.91 27.07 2.27
C LYS A 134 -10.48 25.67 2.47
N LEU A 135 -10.39 24.80 1.46
CA LEU A 135 -10.81 23.40 1.58
C LEU A 135 -10.03 22.68 2.68
N ALA A 136 -8.70 22.80 2.69
CA ALA A 136 -7.85 22.19 3.72
C ALA A 136 -8.27 22.64 5.13
N ASN A 137 -8.55 23.93 5.33
CA ASN A 137 -9.00 24.46 6.62
C ASN A 137 -10.38 23.92 7.03
N ASN A 138 -11.32 23.80 6.09
CA ASN A 138 -12.61 23.17 6.35
C ASN A 138 -12.46 21.71 6.79
N LEU A 139 -11.57 20.95 6.14
CA LEU A 139 -11.29 19.54 6.45
C LEU A 139 -10.54 19.35 7.77
N LYS A 140 -9.63 20.27 8.15
CA LYS A 140 -8.91 20.24 9.45
C LYS A 140 -9.84 20.18 10.65
N SER A 141 -11.03 20.78 10.57
CA SER A 141 -12.03 20.75 11.65
C SER A 141 -12.74 19.39 11.81
N LYS A 142 -12.67 18.52 10.81
CA LYS A 142 -13.42 17.25 10.77
C LYS A 142 -12.64 16.14 11.46
N ASN A 143 -13.33 15.11 11.96
CA ASN A 143 -12.66 14.02 12.65
C ASN A 143 -11.92 13.10 11.65
N ARG A 144 -10.92 12.38 12.14
CA ARG A 144 -10.07 11.50 11.31
C ARG A 144 -10.88 10.38 10.66
N THR A 145 -11.78 9.74 11.41
CA THR A 145 -12.61 8.63 10.92
C THR A 145 -13.46 9.02 9.72
N ALA A 146 -14.07 10.21 9.74
CA ALA A 146 -14.85 10.72 8.62
C ALA A 146 -13.98 10.97 7.39
N LEU A 147 -12.80 11.58 7.56
CA LEU A 147 -11.85 11.79 6.45
C LEU A 147 -11.42 10.45 5.84
N LEU A 148 -11.11 9.46 6.69
CA LEU A 148 -10.70 8.12 6.27
C LEU A 148 -11.82 7.37 5.54
N PHE A 149 -13.07 7.52 5.99
CA PHE A 149 -14.24 6.98 5.31
C PHE A 149 -14.37 7.54 3.89
N ILE A 150 -14.26 8.86 3.72
CA ILE A 150 -14.34 9.50 2.40
C ILE A 150 -13.17 9.07 1.49
N CYS A 151 -11.95 9.01 2.02
CA CYS A 151 -10.81 8.50 1.26
C CYS A 151 -11.01 7.05 0.79
N ALA A 152 -11.58 6.18 1.64
CA ALA A 152 -11.89 4.80 1.28
C ALA A 152 -13.04 4.73 0.27
N ASP A 153 -14.05 5.57 0.41
CA ASP A 153 -15.16 5.63 -0.53
C ASP A 153 -14.69 6.04 -1.94
N LEU A 154 -13.80 7.03 -2.01
CA LEU A 154 -13.18 7.48 -3.26
C LEU A 154 -12.08 6.55 -3.78
N ASN A 155 -11.75 5.45 -3.09
CA ASN A 155 -10.58 4.59 -3.38
C ASN A 155 -9.25 5.37 -3.48
N ARG A 156 -9.10 6.39 -2.62
CA ARG A 156 -7.91 7.25 -2.52
C ARG A 156 -7.37 7.28 -1.09
N VAL A 157 -7.12 6.11 -0.50
CA VAL A 157 -6.49 6.04 0.82
C VAL A 157 -4.99 6.30 0.66
N PRO A 158 -4.37 7.23 1.42
CA PRO A 158 -2.93 7.42 1.40
C PRO A 158 -2.18 6.13 1.70
N ILE A 159 -1.02 5.92 1.09
CA ILE A 159 -0.19 4.77 1.39
C ILE A 159 0.39 4.90 2.78
N ASP A 160 0.06 3.94 3.63
CA ASP A 160 0.66 3.74 4.94
C ASP A 160 0.66 2.24 5.23
N THR A 161 1.57 1.80 6.09
CA THR A 161 1.70 0.42 6.54
C THR A 161 0.42 -0.07 7.24
N SER A 162 -0.37 0.84 7.80
CA SER A 162 -1.70 0.53 8.33
C SER A 162 -2.70 1.68 8.15
N MET A 163 -3.93 1.38 7.74
CA MET A 163 -5.03 2.35 7.69
C MET A 163 -5.32 3.01 9.04
N LYS A 164 -4.98 2.33 10.15
CA LYS A 164 -5.09 2.87 11.51
C LYS A 164 -3.99 3.89 11.81
N ALA A 165 -2.86 3.82 11.11
CA ALA A 165 -1.71 4.70 11.27
C ALA A 165 -1.77 5.97 10.39
N VAL A 166 -2.52 5.96 9.28
CA VAL A 166 -2.59 7.09 8.34
C VAL A 166 -2.86 8.41 9.08
N ALA A 167 -1.95 9.37 8.97
CA ALA A 167 -2.10 10.63 9.67
C ALA A 167 -3.20 11.49 9.06
N LYS A 168 -3.89 12.26 9.90
CA LYS A 168 -4.99 13.14 9.47
C LYS A 168 -4.56 14.13 8.38
N LYS A 169 -3.33 14.64 8.46
CA LYS A 169 -2.76 15.57 7.48
C LYS A 169 -2.70 14.95 6.08
N ASP A 170 -2.40 13.65 5.98
CA ASP A 170 -2.24 12.95 4.72
C ASP A 170 -3.60 12.69 4.07
N LEU A 171 -4.61 12.35 4.88
CA LEU A 171 -6.01 12.28 4.43
C LEU A 171 -6.50 13.63 3.88
N ILE A 172 -6.23 14.73 4.59
CA ILE A 172 -6.61 16.07 4.13
C ILE A 172 -5.88 16.40 2.82
N SER A 173 -4.57 16.16 2.75
CA SER A 173 -3.80 16.41 1.54
C SER A 173 -4.34 15.62 0.35
N GLN A 174 -4.80 14.39 0.58
CA GLN A 174 -5.33 13.53 -0.46
C GLN A 174 -6.69 14.01 -0.98
N LEU A 175 -7.54 14.52 -0.09
CA LEU A 175 -8.87 15.04 -0.44
C LEU A 175 -8.82 16.44 -1.08
N VAL A 176 -7.86 17.29 -0.70
CA VAL A 176 -7.68 18.62 -1.33
C VAL A 176 -7.19 18.51 -2.77
N TYR A 177 -6.55 17.39 -3.09
CA TYR A 177 -5.97 17.14 -4.40
C TYR A 177 -6.89 16.34 -5.34
N TRP A 178 -7.92 15.70 -4.80
CA TRP A 178 -9.01 15.08 -5.56
C TRP A 178 -9.94 16.17 -6.08
#